data_AF-X1BLR2-F1
#
_entry.id   AF-X1BLR2-F1
#
_cell.length_a   1.000
_cell.length_b   1.000
_cell.length_c   1.000
_cell.angle_alpha   90.00
_cell.angle_beta   90.00
_cell.angle_gamma   90.00
#
_symmetry.space_group_name_H-M   'P 1'
#
loop_
_entity.id
_entity.type
_entity.pdbx_description
1 polymer ?
#
loop_
_entity_poly.entity_id
_entity_poly.type
_entity_poly.pdbx_seq_one_letter_code
_entity_poly.pdbx_strand_id
1 'polypeptide(L)'
;WSNARPQDFDLTTLGGGKSSGWPSFLGASIVLGNIHQFYQSNIAGKTNLSAIMNGPDFILFNDEAHNSPAEEYTATLQLIEKKVLLRIDTTATPDRADGRAPDSDMIYEYDVNDALADGLYL
;
A
#
# COMPACT_ATOMS: atom_id res chain seq x y z
N TRP A 1 5.07 12.16 21.23
CA TRP A 1 5.08 10.70 21.39
C TRP A 1 3.67 10.30 21.78
N SER A 2 2.98 9.53 20.94
CA SER A 2 1.57 9.17 21.16
C SER A 2 1.47 8.05 22.20
N ASN A 3 0.36 8.01 22.95
CA ASN A 3 0.01 6.91 23.85
C ASN A 3 -0.65 5.73 23.11
N ALA A 4 -0.54 5.69 21.79
CA ALA A 4 -1.20 4.68 20.97
C ALA A 4 -0.50 3.33 21.15
N ARG A 5 -1.30 2.28 21.33
CA ARG A 5 -0.87 0.89 21.44
C ARG A 5 -1.39 0.10 20.25
N PRO A 6 -0.78 -1.05 19.91
CA PRO A 6 -1.25 -1.88 18.80
C PRO A 6 -2.75 -2.25 18.90
N GLN A 7 -3.29 -2.44 20.11
CA GLN A 7 -4.70 -2.77 20.32
C GLN A 7 -5.66 -1.61 20.02
N ASP A 8 -5.14 -0.39 19.89
CA ASP A 8 -5.95 0.79 19.57
C ASP A 8 -6.19 0.91 18.05
N PHE A 9 -5.66 -0.04 17.24
CA PHE A 9 -5.82 -0.08 15.78
C PHE A 9 -6.54 -1.36 15.34
N ASP A 10 -7.75 -1.19 14.82
CA ASP A 10 -8.49 -2.28 14.20
C ASP A 10 -7.92 -2.60 12.82
N LEU A 11 -7.44 -3.84 12.64
CA LEU A 11 -6.93 -4.36 11.38
C LEU A 11 -8.00 -5.15 10.63
N THR A 12 -8.23 -4.80 9.36
CA THR A 12 -8.99 -5.61 8.42
C THR A 12 -8.08 -6.07 7.28
N THR A 13 -8.11 -7.37 6.97
CA THR A 13 -7.43 -7.94 5.79
C THR A 13 -8.44 -8.24 4.69
N LEU A 14 -8.23 -7.67 3.50
CA LEU A 14 -9.08 -7.94 2.34
C LEU A 14 -8.86 -9.36 1.81
N GLY A 15 -9.96 -10.10 1.60
CA GLY A 15 -9.93 -11.47 1.06
C GLY A 15 -9.84 -12.58 2.11
N GLY A 16 -9.75 -12.26 3.40
CA GLY A 16 -9.80 -13.24 4.49
C GLY A 16 -11.23 -13.52 4.97
N GLY A 17 -11.87 -14.59 4.49
CA GLY A 17 -12.98 -15.30 5.16
C GLY A 17 -14.25 -14.54 5.62
N LYS A 18 -15.38 -14.84 4.97
CA LYS A 18 -16.83 -14.76 5.36
C LYS A 18 -17.44 -13.53 6.06
N SER A 19 -16.70 -12.54 6.54
CA SER A 19 -17.32 -11.31 7.11
C SER A 19 -16.64 -10.00 6.71
N SER A 20 -15.61 -10.02 5.86
CA SER A 20 -14.82 -8.84 5.47
C SER A 20 -15.48 -8.02 4.35
N GLY A 21 -16.73 -7.60 4.53
CA GLY A 21 -17.43 -6.72 3.59
C GLY A 21 -16.99 -5.25 3.70
N TRP A 22 -17.50 -4.42 2.78
CA TRP A 22 -17.46 -2.94 2.80
C TRP A 22 -17.56 -2.29 4.19
N PRO A 23 -18.43 -2.75 5.11
CA PRO A 23 -18.58 -2.11 6.42
C PRO A 23 -17.33 -2.28 7.32
N SER A 24 -16.68 -3.44 7.27
CA SER A 24 -15.45 -3.73 8.02
C SER A 24 -14.23 -2.96 7.47
N PHE A 25 -14.29 -2.51 6.22
CA PHE A 25 -13.28 -1.64 5.63
C PHE A 25 -13.38 -0.21 6.18
N LEU A 26 -14.60 0.33 6.31
CA LEU A 26 -14.82 1.69 6.83
C LEU A 26 -14.64 1.81 8.35
N GLY A 27 -14.79 0.70 9.09
CA GLY A 27 -14.60 0.67 10.54
C GLY A 27 -13.17 0.37 10.99
N ALA A 28 -12.28 -0.05 10.08
CA ALA A 28 -10.91 -0.38 10.42
C ALA A 28 -10.02 0.86 10.46
N SER A 29 -9.02 0.82 11.34
CA SER A 29 -7.94 1.83 11.39
C SER A 29 -6.79 1.48 10.44
N ILE A 30 -6.59 0.19 10.16
CA ILE A 30 -5.58 -0.33 9.25
C ILE A 30 -6.26 -1.31 8.30
N VAL A 31 -6.02 -1.12 7.00
CA VAL A 31 -6.44 -2.09 5.99
C VAL A 31 -5.23 -2.68 5.31
N LEU A 32 -5.13 -4.01 5.33
CA LEU A 32 -4.15 -4.77 4.58
C LEU A 32 -4.83 -5.43 3.38
N GLY A 33 -4.31 -5.17 2.18
CA GLY A 33 -4.87 -5.73 0.95
C GLY A 33 -3.82 -5.84 -0.13
N ASN A 34 -4.12 -6.66 -1.13
CA ASN A 34 -3.30 -6.74 -2.33
C ASN A 34 -3.85 -5.77 -3.39
N ILE A 35 -2.98 -5.09 -4.13
CA ILE A 35 -3.39 -4.09 -5.10
C ILE A 35 -4.38 -4.61 -6.17
N HIS A 36 -4.27 -5.88 -6.58
CA HIS A 36 -5.21 -6.50 -7.53
C HIS A 36 -6.66 -6.47 -7.05
N GLN A 37 -6.88 -6.42 -5.73
CA GLN A 37 -8.21 -6.30 -5.14
C GLN A 37 -8.82 -4.92 -5.35
N PHE A 38 -8.07 -3.93 -5.84
CA PHE A 38 -8.54 -2.58 -6.12
C PHE A 38 -8.61 -2.27 -7.62
N TYR A 39 -8.31 -3.24 -8.49
CA TYR A 39 -8.32 -3.00 -9.93
C TYR A 39 -9.73 -2.81 -10.49
N GLN A 40 -9.88 -1.85 -11.40
CA GLN A 40 -11.15 -1.55 -12.06
C GLN A 40 -11.61 -2.66 -13.02
N SER A 41 -10.75 -3.61 -13.38
CA SER A 41 -11.08 -4.73 -14.26
C SER A 41 -12.08 -5.71 -13.65
N ASN A 42 -12.31 -5.68 -12.34
CA ASN A 42 -13.29 -6.53 -11.68
C ASN A 42 -14.25 -5.76 -10.74
N ILE A 43 -15.43 -6.35 -10.52
CA ILE A 43 -16.52 -5.72 -9.72
C ILE A 43 -16.07 -5.50 -8.27
N ALA A 44 -15.37 -6.47 -7.67
CA ALA A 44 -14.90 -6.34 -6.30
C ALA A 44 -13.94 -5.14 -6.16
N GLY A 45 -13.04 -4.94 -7.12
CA GLY A 45 -12.11 -3.83 -7.15
C GLY A 45 -12.76 -2.47 -7.35
N LYS A 46 -13.72 -2.35 -8.27
CA LYS A 46 -14.54 -1.11 -8.37
C LYS A 46 -15.24 -0.79 -7.07
N THR A 47 -15.76 -1.80 -6.39
CA THR A 47 -16.40 -1.58 -5.10
C THR A 47 -15.35 -1.13 -4.08
N ASN A 48 -14.17 -1.80 -4.01
CA ASN A 48 -12.99 -1.45 -3.19
C ASN A 48 -12.55 0.00 -3.31
N LEU A 49 -12.43 0.47 -4.55
CA LEU A 49 -12.15 1.87 -4.82
C LEU A 49 -13.27 2.77 -4.30
N SER A 50 -14.54 2.38 -4.46
CA SER A 50 -15.65 3.19 -3.98
C SER A 50 -15.63 3.45 -2.46
N ALA A 51 -15.34 2.48 -1.58
CA ALA A 51 -15.21 2.84 -0.14
C ALA A 51 -13.99 3.69 0.13
N ILE A 52 -12.87 3.48 -0.57
CA ILE A 52 -11.72 4.37 -0.41
C ILE A 52 -12.14 5.81 -0.73
N MET A 53 -12.80 6.02 -1.87
CA MET A 53 -13.19 7.34 -2.32
C MET A 53 -14.26 7.99 -1.45
N ASN A 54 -15.12 7.19 -0.81
CA ASN A 54 -16.16 7.67 0.11
C ASN A 54 -15.74 7.65 1.59
N GLY A 55 -14.55 7.13 1.89
CA GLY A 55 -14.00 7.01 3.24
C GLY A 55 -13.22 8.25 3.69
N PRO A 56 -12.58 8.21 4.87
CA PRO A 56 -11.66 9.25 5.29
C PRO A 56 -10.41 9.32 4.40
N ASP A 57 -9.66 10.40 4.51
CA ASP A 57 -8.32 10.46 3.94
C ASP A 57 -7.38 9.51 4.72
N PHE A 58 -6.36 8.97 4.06
CA PHE A 58 -5.52 7.91 4.63
C PHE A 58 -4.05 8.04 4.24
N ILE A 59 -3.21 7.26 4.92
CA ILE A 59 -1.79 7.09 4.60
C ILE A 59 -1.65 5.76 3.86
N LEU A 60 -0.96 5.77 2.72
CA LEU A 60 -0.71 4.59 1.92
C LEU A 60 0.71 4.08 2.18
N PHE A 61 0.82 2.84 2.67
CA PHE A 61 2.07 2.09 2.64
C PHE A 61 1.99 1.11 1.48
N ASN A 62 2.84 1.32 0.48
CA ASN A 62 2.87 0.55 -0.74
C ASN A 62 4.15 -0.29 -0.78
N ASP A 63 3.98 -1.58 -0.57
CA ASP A 63 5.08 -2.55 -0.65
C ASP A 63 5.25 -3.09 -2.08
N GLU A 64 6.47 -3.52 -2.39
CA GLU A 64 6.89 -3.92 -3.73
C GLU A 64 6.60 -2.85 -4.80
N ALA A 65 6.88 -1.59 -4.44
CA ALA A 65 6.55 -0.41 -5.23
C ALA A 65 7.16 -0.41 -6.64
N HIS A 66 8.19 -1.21 -6.89
CA HIS A 66 8.73 -1.44 -8.23
C HIS A 66 7.65 -1.94 -9.21
N ASN A 67 6.52 -2.49 -8.75
CA ASN A 67 5.41 -2.89 -9.62
C ASN A 67 4.48 -1.74 -10.03
N SER A 68 4.58 -0.55 -9.40
CA SER A 68 3.70 0.61 -9.66
C SER A 68 3.66 1.10 -11.11
N PRO A 69 4.71 0.92 -11.95
CA PRO A 69 4.66 1.32 -13.37
C PRO A 69 3.76 0.43 -14.26
N ALA A 70 3.13 -0.61 -13.71
CA ALA A 70 2.12 -1.37 -14.43
C ALA A 70 0.84 -0.54 -14.61
N GLU A 71 0.23 -0.57 -15.80
CA GLU A 71 -0.87 0.34 -16.18
C GLU A 71 -2.06 0.31 -15.19
N GLU A 72 -2.56 -0.88 -14.83
CA GLU A 72 -3.66 -1.01 -13.87
C GLU A 72 -3.28 -0.54 -12.46
N TYR A 73 -2.01 -0.73 -12.07
CA TYR A 73 -1.52 -0.25 -10.79
C TYR A 73 -1.47 1.28 -10.82
N THR A 74 -0.78 1.87 -11.79
CA THR A 74 -0.71 3.34 -11.95
C THR A 74 -2.11 3.96 -11.97
N ALA A 75 -3.05 3.39 -12.73
CA ALA A 75 -4.43 3.90 -12.80
C ALA A 75 -5.16 3.82 -11.44
N THR A 76 -4.88 2.78 -10.65
CA THR A 76 -5.42 2.63 -9.30
C THR A 76 -4.87 3.70 -8.36
N LEU A 77 -3.55 3.94 -8.38
CA LEU A 77 -2.88 4.96 -7.56
C LEU A 77 -3.38 6.37 -7.91
N GLN A 78 -3.48 6.70 -9.19
CA GLN A 78 -3.99 7.99 -9.67
C GLN A 78 -5.44 8.24 -9.23
N LEU A 79 -6.27 7.19 -9.21
CA LEU A 79 -7.67 7.33 -8.79
C LEU A 79 -7.79 7.69 -7.31
N ILE A 80 -6.98 7.06 -6.46
CA ILE A 80 -7.04 7.25 -5.00
C ILE A 80 -6.17 8.41 -4.51
N GLU A 81 -5.30 8.98 -5.35
CA GLU A 81 -4.33 10.02 -5.01
C GLU A 81 -4.92 11.15 -4.16
N LYS A 82 -6.13 11.63 -4.51
CA LYS A 82 -6.80 12.74 -3.81
C LYS A 82 -7.19 12.43 -2.36
N LYS A 83 -7.18 11.16 -1.98
CA LYS A 83 -7.48 10.66 -0.62
C LYS A 83 -6.23 10.33 0.17
N VAL A 84 -5.06 10.32 -0.47
CA VAL A 84 -3.79 9.94 0.15
C VAL A 84 -3.12 11.18 0.72
N LEU A 85 -2.96 11.23 2.04
CA LEU A 85 -2.26 12.31 2.75
C LEU A 85 -0.73 12.16 2.65
N LEU A 86 -0.28 10.91 2.64
CA LEU A 86 1.12 10.52 2.54
C LEU A 86 1.18 9.12 1.91
N ARG A 87 2.07 8.93 0.95
CA ARG A 87 2.41 7.63 0.37
C ARG A 87 3.85 7.32 0.71
N ILE A 88 4.08 6.13 1.26
CA ILE A 88 5.42 5.58 1.51
C ILE A 88 5.53 4.32 0.66
N ASP A 89 6.48 4.35 -0.27
CA ASP A 89 6.82 3.24 -1.14
C ASP A 89 8.01 2.48 -0.57
N THR A 90 7.89 1.16 -0.45
CA THR A 90 8.97 0.27 -0.07
C THR A 90 9.25 -0.72 -1.19
N THR A 91 10.53 -0.97 -1.46
CA THR A 91 10.96 -1.99 -2.42
C THR A 91 12.40 -2.40 -2.12
N ALA A 92 12.70 -3.68 -2.25
CA ALA A 92 14.08 -4.17 -2.21
C ALA A 92 14.78 -4.06 -3.58
N THR A 93 14.01 -3.84 -4.65
CA THR A 93 14.50 -3.79 -6.03
C THR A 93 13.98 -2.52 -6.72
N PRO A 94 14.63 -1.35 -6.49
CA PRO A 94 14.17 -0.08 -7.07
C PRO A 94 14.29 -0.06 -8.60
N ASP A 95 15.30 -0.75 -9.14
CA ASP A 95 15.50 -0.90 -10.58
C ASP A 95 14.73 -2.12 -11.11
N ARG A 96 13.65 -1.89 -11.87
CA ARG A 96 13.04 -2.98 -12.64
C ARG A 96 13.94 -3.37 -13.81
N ALA A 97 13.85 -4.64 -14.21
CA ALA A 97 14.53 -5.18 -15.39
C ALA A 97 14.18 -4.47 -16.72
N ASP A 98 13.06 -3.73 -16.77
CA ASP A 98 12.64 -2.93 -17.93
C ASP A 98 13.05 -1.44 -17.84
N GLY A 99 13.84 -1.06 -16.84
CA GLY A 99 14.36 0.28 -16.65
C GLY A 99 13.33 1.29 -16.11
N ARG A 100 12.14 0.83 -15.70
CA ARG A 100 11.13 1.69 -15.07
C ARG A 100 11.30 1.70 -13.55
N ALA A 101 11.37 2.88 -12.98
CA ALA A 101 11.38 3.10 -11.54
C ALA A 101 9.96 3.43 -11.04
N PRO A 102 9.68 3.29 -9.72
CA PRO A 102 8.50 3.88 -9.11
C PRO A 102 8.38 5.38 -9.45
N ASP A 103 7.15 5.89 -9.50
CA ASP A 103 6.81 7.30 -9.70
C ASP A 103 7.08 8.19 -8.47
N SER A 104 7.52 7.60 -7.35
CA SER A 104 7.91 8.28 -6.12
C SER A 104 9.40 8.65 -6.11
N ASP A 105 9.74 9.72 -5.40
CA ASP A 105 11.14 10.07 -5.12
C ASP A 105 11.78 9.09 -4.11
N MET A 106 13.00 8.63 -4.40
CA MET A 106 13.80 7.87 -3.43
C MET A 106 14.27 8.80 -2.31
N ILE A 107 13.82 8.56 -1.08
CA ILE A 107 14.19 9.37 0.09
C ILE A 107 15.22 8.71 1.00
N TYR A 108 15.38 7.39 0.88
CA TYR A 108 16.31 6.61 1.70
C TYR A 108 16.60 5.27 1.04
N GLU A 109 17.87 4.88 1.01
CA GLU A 109 18.34 3.58 0.55
C GLU A 109 19.17 2.97 1.69
N TYR A 110 18.92 1.69 1.98
CA TYR A 110 19.71 0.89 2.91
C TYR A 110 20.21 -0.33 2.16
N ASP A 111 21.49 -0.33 1.83
CA ASP A 111 22.07 -1.37 0.98
C ASP A 111 22.67 -2.53 1.79
N VAL A 112 23.17 -3.53 1.09
CA VAL A 112 23.81 -4.70 1.72
C VAL A 112 25.12 -4.32 2.41
N ASN A 113 25.84 -3.31 1.93
CA ASN A 113 27.09 -2.87 2.56
C ASN A 113 26.81 -2.19 3.90
N ASP A 114 25.75 -1.39 3.99
CA ASP A 114 25.27 -0.79 5.23
C ASP A 114 24.87 -1.88 6.24
N ALA A 115 24.10 -2.88 5.79
CA ALA A 115 23.73 -4.04 6.60
C ALA A 115 24.96 -4.78 7.15
N LEU A 116 25.96 -5.03 6.30
CA LEU A 116 27.21 -5.68 6.72
C LEU A 116 28.03 -4.84 7.69
N ALA A 117 28.07 -3.51 7.51
CA ALA A 117 28.76 -2.59 8.41
C ALA A 117 28.11 -2.55 9.80
N ASP A 118 26.79 -2.70 9.86
CA ASP A 118 26.00 -2.79 11.11
C ASP A 118 26.03 -4.18 11.77
N GLY A 119 26.69 -5.16 11.13
CA GLY A 119 26.78 -6.54 11.62
C GLY A 119 25.50 -7.35 11.43
N LEU A 120 24.62 -6.93 10.51
CA LEU A 120 23.47 -7.70 10.07
C LEU A 120 23.91 -8.64 8.95
N TYR A 121 24.05 -9.92 9.27
CA TYR A 121 24.34 -10.98 8.31
C TYR A 121 23.04 -11.74 7.96
N LEU A 122 22.86 -12.06 6.68
CA LEU A 122 21.75 -12.87 6.16
C LEU A 122 21.84 -14.35 6.60
#